data_AF-A0A7X2D3U0-F1
#
_entry.id   AF-A0A7X2D3U0-F1
#
_cell.length_a   1.000
_cell.length_b   1.000
_cell.length_c   1.000
_cell.angle_alpha   90.00
_cell.angle_beta   90.00
_cell.angle_gamma   90.00
#
_symmetry.space_group_name_H-M   'P 1'
#
loop_
_entity.id
_entity.type
_entity.pdbx_description
1 polymer ?
#
loop_
_entity_poly.entity_id
_entity_poly.type
_entity_poly.pdbx_seq_one_letter_code
_entity_poly.pdbx_strand_id
1 'polypeptide(L)'
;MLLRLGLFTSFALLIASTLPSPLVVASLSSLLWIGALVAAIGAALRGESVHRPALTRWDEAAVLMGASLLLGFFVDEAAVAELAEGLRR
;
A
#
# COMPACT_ATOMS: atom_id res chain seq x y z
N MET A 1 -9.79 13.75 2.54
CA MET A 1 -8.89 12.66 2.98
C MET A 1 -9.36 11.31 2.44
N LEU A 2 -10.60 10.89 2.77
CA LEU A 2 -11.20 9.65 2.25
C LEU A 2 -11.18 9.53 0.72
N LEU A 3 -11.44 10.62 0.01
CA LEU A 3 -11.40 10.63 -1.46
C LEU A 3 -9.99 10.34 -2.01
N ARG A 4 -8.94 10.86 -1.37
CA ARG A 4 -7.54 10.64 -1.76
C ARG A 4 -7.11 9.21 -1.47
N LEU A 5 -7.46 8.70 -0.28
CA LEU A 5 -7.23 7.31 0.11
C LEU A 5 -7.93 6.35 -0.87
N GLY A 6 -9.20 6.61 -1.20
CA GLY A 6 -9.98 5.83 -2.14
C GLY A 6 -9.41 5.86 -3.56
N LEU A 7 -9.01 7.04 -4.05
CA LEU A 7 -8.34 7.19 -5.35
C LEU A 7 -7.01 6.46 -5.39
N PHE A 8 -6.17 6.59 -4.37
CA PHE A 8 -4.88 5.89 -4.29
C PHE A 8 -5.08 4.37 -4.27
N THR A 9 -5.99 3.88 -3.43
CA THR A 9 -6.29 2.44 -3.34
C THR A 9 -6.84 1.90 -4.66
N SER A 10 -7.75 2.64 -5.31
CA SER A 10 -8.32 2.24 -6.60
C SER A 10 -7.26 2.24 -7.71
N PHE A 11 -6.36 3.22 -7.70
CA PHE A 11 -5.25 3.29 -8.65
C PHE A 11 -4.21 2.18 -8.40
N ALA A 12 -3.89 1.90 -7.13
CA ALA A 12 -3.02 0.80 -6.75
C ALA A 12 -3.62 -0.55 -7.16
N LEU A 13 -4.94 -0.72 -7.00
CA LEU A 13 -5.66 -1.91 -7.42
C LEU A 13 -5.72 -2.04 -8.95
N LEU A 14 -5.92 -0.92 -9.66
CA LEU A 14 -5.84 -0.89 -11.12
C LEU A 14 -4.46 -1.36 -11.61
N ILE A 15 -3.37 -0.84 -11.03
CA ILE A 15 -2.00 -1.27 -11.36
C ILE A 15 -1.80 -2.74 -10.99
N ALA A 16 -2.22 -3.17 -9.80
CA ALA A 16 -2.07 -4.56 -9.39
C ALA A 16 -2.84 -5.51 -10.31
N SER A 17 -4.00 -5.10 -10.83
CA SER A 17 -4.84 -5.92 -11.72
C SER A 17 -4.24 -6.18 -13.09
N THR A 18 -3.24 -5.40 -13.52
CA THR A 18 -2.53 -5.66 -14.79
C THR A 18 -1.41 -6.68 -14.64
N LEU A 19 -1.11 -7.13 -13.42
CA LEU A 19 -0.07 -8.10 -13.12
C LEU A 19 -0.61 -9.54 -13.07
N PRO A 20 0.26 -10.55 -13.30
CA PRO A 20 -0.08 -11.95 -13.12
C PRO A 20 -0.66 -12.24 -11.73
N SER A 21 -1.62 -13.17 -11.64
CA SER A 21 -2.35 -13.52 -10.41
C SER A 21 -1.52 -13.61 -9.12
N PRO A 22 -0.34 -14.27 -9.09
CA PRO A 22 0.46 -14.35 -7.85
C PRO A 22 1.09 -13.01 -7.44
N LEU A 23 1.29 -12.08 -8.39
CA LEU A 23 1.89 -10.77 -8.13
C LEU A 23 0.87 -9.71 -7.71
N VAL A 24 -0.43 -9.92 -7.95
CA VAL A 24 -1.47 -8.92 -7.68
C VAL A 24 -1.45 -8.52 -6.21
N VAL A 25 -1.55 -9.50 -5.30
CA VAL A 25 -1.61 -9.25 -3.84
C VAL A 25 -0.30 -8.68 -3.32
N ALA A 26 0.83 -9.23 -3.78
CA ALA A 26 2.17 -8.76 -3.40
C ALA A 26 2.41 -7.30 -3.81
N SER A 27 2.01 -6.96 -5.03
CA SER A 27 2.17 -5.62 -5.60
C SER A 27 1.22 -4.63 -4.95
N LEU A 28 -0.02 -5.04 -4.67
CA LEU A 28 -0.99 -4.22 -3.95
C LEU A 28 -0.50 -3.92 -2.52
N SER A 29 -0.02 -4.93 -1.79
CA SER A 29 0.57 -4.76 -0.45
C SER A 29 1.73 -3.77 -0.47
N SER A 30 2.64 -3.91 -1.44
CA SER A 30 3.80 -3.01 -1.61
C SER A 30 3.38 -1.58 -1.95
N LEU A 31 2.40 -1.39 -2.84
CA LEU A 31 1.88 -0.08 -3.21
C LEU A 31 1.22 0.62 -2.02
N LEU A 32 0.42 -0.10 -1.22
CA LEU A 32 -0.17 0.43 -0.01
C LEU A 32 0.88 0.82 1.03
N TRP A 33 1.95 0.03 1.16
CA TRP A 33 3.08 0.35 2.04
C TRP A 33 3.77 1.65 1.63
N ILE A 34 4.05 1.82 0.34
CA ILE A 34 4.63 3.07 -0.20
C ILE A 34 3.67 4.24 0.04
N GLY A 35 2.37 4.05 -0.19
CA GLY A 35 1.34 5.05 0.09
C GLY A 35 1.33 5.49 1.56
N ALA A 36 1.44 4.53 2.48
CA ALA A 36 1.54 4.79 3.92
C ALA A 36 2.77 5.63 4.25
N LEU A 37 3.92 5.29 3.67
CA LEU A 37 5.18 6.00 3.89
C LEU A 37 5.08 7.45 3.39
N VAL A 38 4.56 7.67 2.18
CA VAL A 38 4.36 9.00 1.60
C VAL A 38 3.38 9.83 2.44
N ALA A 39 2.30 9.22 2.94
CA ALA A 39 1.35 9.88 3.82
C ALA A 39 1.99 10.31 5.15
N ALA A 40 2.78 9.43 5.76
CA ALA A 40 3.51 9.69 7.01
C ALA A 40 4.57 10.78 6.84
N ILE A 41 5.39 10.70 5.79
CA ILE A 41 6.37 11.75 5.46
C ILE A 41 5.67 13.07 5.22
N GLY A 42 4.57 13.07 4.46
CA GLY A 42 3.78 14.27 4.19
C GLY A 42 3.12 14.87 5.44
N ALA A 43 2.83 14.05 6.46
CA ALA A 43 2.34 14.52 7.76
C ALA A 43 3.48 15.14 8.59
N ALA A 44 4.63 14.46 8.64
CA ALA A 44 5.82 14.90 9.35
C ALA A 44 6.34 16.24 8.81
N LEU A 45 6.47 16.37 7.49
CA LEU A 45 6.93 17.61 6.84
C LEU A 45 5.98 18.79 7.05
N ARG A 46 4.70 18.54 7.27
CA ARG A 46 3.69 19.58 7.57
C ARG A 46 3.58 19.90 9.05
N GLY A 47 4.33 19.21 9.91
CA GLY A 47 4.22 19.35 11.36
C GLY A 47 2.83 18.99 11.89
N GLU A 48 2.12 18.07 11.23
CA GLU A 48 0.80 17.66 11.70
C GLU A 48 0.93 16.92 13.04
N SER A 49 0.25 17.43 14.06
CA SER A 49 0.20 16.79 15.38
C SER A 49 -0.58 15.48 15.32
N VAL A 50 0.00 14.43 15.89
CA VAL A 50 -0.60 13.09 16.02
C VAL A 50 -1.84 13.11 16.92
N HIS A 51 -1.92 14.04 17.88
CA HIS A 51 -2.97 14.08 18.91
C HIS A 51 -4.13 15.02 18.58
N ARG A 52 -4.34 15.36 17.30
CA ARG A 52 -5.48 16.20 16.93
C ARG A 52 -6.78 15.40 16.96
N PRO A 53 -7.90 15.96 17.47
CA PRO A 53 -9.21 15.31 17.49
C PRO A 53 -9.90 15.25 16.12
N ALA A 54 -9.15 15.33 15.01
CA ALA A 54 -9.65 15.29 13.65
C ALA A 54 -8.84 14.27 12.84
N LEU A 55 -9.43 13.66 11.82
CA LEU A 55 -8.73 12.77 10.89
C LEU A 55 -7.54 13.50 10.25
N THR A 56 -6.33 13.05 10.59
CA THR A 56 -5.06 13.61 10.12
C THR A 56 -4.38 12.67 9.12
N ARG A 57 -3.36 13.15 8.42
CA ARG A 57 -2.60 12.30 7.49
C ARG A 57 -1.92 11.11 8.17
N TRP A 58 -1.75 11.15 9.49
CA TRP A 58 -1.29 10.01 10.30
C TRP A 58 -2.30 8.86 10.28
N ASP A 59 -3.60 9.14 10.33
CA ASP A 59 -4.64 8.11 10.26
C ASP A 59 -4.68 7.45 8.87
N GLU A 60 -4.48 8.23 7.80
CA GLU A 60 -4.35 7.71 6.43
C GLU A 60 -3.12 6.81 6.30
N ALA A 61 -1.97 7.22 6.85
CA ALA A 61 -0.78 6.38 6.88
C ALA A 61 -1.02 5.08 7.68
N ALA A 62 -1.68 5.16 8.84
CA ALA A 62 -1.98 4.01 9.67
C ALA A 62 -2.91 3.01 8.96
N VAL A 63 -3.96 3.50 8.29
CA VAL A 63 -4.90 2.66 7.54
C VAL A 63 -4.20 1.99 6.35
N LEU A 64 -3.40 2.74 5.59
CA LEU A 64 -2.65 2.19 4.46
C LEU A 64 -1.62 1.14 4.92
N MET A 65 -0.92 1.40 6.02
CA MET A 65 0.03 0.46 6.60
C MET A 65 -0.69 -0.79 7.11
N GLY A 66 -1.79 -0.64 7.84
CA GLY A 66 -2.59 -1.76 8.34
C GLY A 66 -3.12 -2.63 7.19
N ALA A 67 -3.63 -2.01 6.13
CA ALA A 67 -4.08 -2.72 4.93
C ALA A 67 -2.94 -3.43 4.21
N SER A 68 -1.77 -2.80 4.09
CA SER A 68 -0.57 -3.42 3.51
C SER A 68 -0.14 -4.66 4.28
N LEU A 69 -0.05 -4.58 5.61
CA LEU A 69 0.30 -5.70 6.47
C LEU A 69 -0.72 -6.84 6.38
N LEU A 70 -2.01 -6.52 6.41
CA LEU A 70 -3.09 -7.50 6.24
C LEU A 70 -2.97 -8.24 4.91
N LEU A 71 -2.74 -7.52 3.81
CA LEU A 71 -2.55 -8.14 2.50
C LEU A 71 -1.25 -8.94 2.41
N GLY A 72 -0.20 -8.51 3.12
CA GLY A 72 1.07 -9.23 3.21
C GLY A 72 0.92 -10.67 3.71
N PHE A 73 -0.01 -10.92 4.64
CA PHE A 73 -0.32 -12.28 5.11
C PHE A 73 -0.90 -13.21 4.04
N PHE A 74 -1.46 -12.66 2.96
CA PHE A 74 -2.01 -13.44 1.85
C PHE A 74 -1.06 -13.54 0.66
N VAL A 75 0.17 -13.03 0.78
CA VAL A 75 1.17 -13.12 -0.29
C VAL A 75 1.80 -14.51 -0.26
N ASP A 76 1.68 -15.22 -1.38
CA ASP A 76 2.44 -16.45 -1.62
C ASP A 76 3.83 -16.08 -2.16
N GLU A 77 4.80 -15.95 -1.25
CA GLU A 77 6.17 -15.60 -1.61
C GLU A 77 6.83 -16.63 -2.53
N ALA A 78 6.45 -17.91 -2.42
CA ALA A 78 7.01 -18.97 -3.25
C ALA A 78 6.55 -18.81 -4.71
N ALA A 79 5.25 -18.57 -4.92
CA ALA A 79 4.69 -18.32 -6.26
C ALA A 79 5.24 -17.02 -6.88
N VAL A 80 5.48 -15.98 -6.07
CA VAL A 80 6.10 -14.74 -6.54
C VAL A 80 7.55 -14.96 -6.96
N ALA A 81 8.34 -15.71 -6.19
CA ALA A 81 9.73 -16.01 -6.50
C ALA A 81 9.86 -16.86 -7.77
N GLU A 82 9.02 -17.89 -7.93
CA GLU A 82 9.01 -18.76 -9.13
C GLU A 82 8.72 -17.95 -10.40
N LEU A 83 7.74 -17.06 -10.36
CA LEU A 83 7.41 -16.19 -11.50
C LEU A 83 8.53 -15.18 -11.79
N ALA A 84 9.18 -14.63 -10.76
CA ALA A 84 10.29 -13.71 -10.91
C ALA A 84 11.52 -14.38 -11.54
N GLU A 85 11.78 -15.66 -11.22
CA GLU A 85 12.82 -16.46 -11.87
C GLU A 85 12.45 -16.81 -13.32
N GLY A 86 11.18 -17.11 -13.59
CA GLY A 86 10.67 -17.33 -14.94
C GLY A 86 10.85 -16.13 -15.87
N LEU A 87 10.73 -14.91 -15.34
CA LEU A 87 10.97 -13.66 -16.08
C LEU A 87 12.46 -13.33 -16.30
N ARG A 88 13.38 -13.97 -15.57
CA ARG A 88 14.83 -13.76 -15.68
C ARG A 88 15.51 -14.65 -16.72
N ARG A 89 14.83 -15.69 -17.19
CA ARG A 89 15.33 -16.62 -18.23
C ARG A 89 14.89 -16.16 -19.62
#